data_AF-A0A968MH21-F1
#
_entry.id   AF-A0A968MH21-F1
#
_cell.length_a   1.000
_cell.length_b   1.000
_cell.length_c   1.000
_cell.angle_alpha   90.00
_cell.angle_beta   90.00
_cell.angle_gamma   90.00
#
_symmetry.space_group_name_H-M   'P 1'
#
loop_
_entity.id
_entity.type
_entity.pdbx_description
1 polymer ?
#
loop_
_entity_poly.entity_id
_entity_poly.type
_entity_poly.pdbx_seq_one_letter_code
_entity_poly.pdbx_strand_id
1 'polypeptide(L)' 'MISPENLDQLKELTLKHTFKSLHLVNELLGLCKKFNEAGIGYVVIKGPQLSHFLYGDATARVSVDLDIFLEDHRFFFKGC' A
#
# COMPACT_ATOMS: atom_id res chain seq x y z
N MET A 1 -20.55 13.30 -22.23
CA MET A 1 -20.34 14.19 -21.06
C MET A 1 -20.76 13.43 -19.82
N ILE A 2 -19.94 13.42 -18.77
CA ILE A 2 -20.34 12.89 -17.46
C ILE A 2 -21.29 13.91 -16.83
N SER A 3 -22.41 13.46 -16.29
CA SER A 3 -23.36 14.35 -15.62
C SER A 3 -22.81 14.83 -14.27
N PRO A 4 -23.22 16.02 -13.79
CA PRO A 4 -22.71 16.57 -12.53
C PRO A 4 -22.89 15.63 -11.33
N GLU A 5 -24.02 14.90 -11.25
CA GLU A 5 -24.24 13.95 -10.15
C GLU A 5 -23.25 12.77 -10.17
N ASN A 6 -22.90 12.27 -11.35
CA ASN A 6 -21.92 11.20 -11.50
C ASN A 6 -20.51 11.68 -11.17
N LEU A 7 -20.20 12.95 -11.44
CA LEU A 7 -18.90 13.55 -11.10
C LEU A 7 -18.73 13.70 -9.58
N ASP A 8 -19.77 14.14 -8.88
CA ASP A 8 -19.69 14.31 -7.42
C ASP A 8 -19.64 12.95 -6.69
N GLN A 9 -20.39 11.96 -7.17
CA GLN A 9 -20.26 10.58 -6.69
C GLN A 9 -18.83 10.04 -6.87
N LEU A 10 -18.20 10.31 -8.01
CA LEU A 10 -16.82 9.87 -8.26
C LEU A 10 -15.81 10.55 -7.32
N LYS A 11 -16.00 11.83 -7.00
CA LYS A 11 -15.17 12.54 -6.01
C LYS A 11 -15.30 11.93 -4.62
N GLU A 12 -16.52 11.64 -4.17
CA GLU A 12 -16.74 11.00 -2.87
C GLU A 12 -16.10 9.61 -2.79
N LEU A 13 -16.22 8.80 -3.85
CA LEU A 13 -15.58 7.50 -3.91
C LEU A 13 -14.05 7.64 -3.86
N THR A 14 -13.50 8.59 -4.62
CA THR A 14 -12.06 8.87 -4.61
C THR A 14 -11.58 9.22 -3.21
N LEU A 15 -12.29 10.13 -2.52
CA LEU A 15 -11.96 10.52 -1.15
C LEU A 15 -11.97 9.32 -0.19
N LYS A 16 -13.01 8.48 -0.26
CA LYS A 16 -13.12 7.25 0.56
C LYS A 16 -11.96 6.29 0.29
N HIS A 17 -11.56 6.13 -0.97
CA HIS A 17 -10.44 5.27 -1.34
C HIS A 17 -9.10 5.82 -0.87
N THR A 18 -8.89 7.14 -0.94
CA THR A 18 -7.69 7.80 -0.40
C THR A 18 -7.56 7.53 1.10
N PHE A 19 -8.63 7.73 1.88
CA PHE A 19 -8.61 7.44 3.32
C PHE A 19 -8.30 5.98 3.62
N LYS A 20 -8.94 5.04 2.89
CA LYS A 20 -8.64 3.61 3.03
C LYS A 20 -7.18 3.29 2.70
N SER A 21 -6.64 3.89 1.64
CA SER A 21 -5.26 3.67 1.22
C SER A 21 -4.27 4.20 2.25
N LEU A 22 -4.52 5.38 2.83
CA LEU A 22 -3.70 5.93 3.92
C LEU A 22 -3.73 5.03 5.17
N HIS A 23 -4.89 4.47 5.52
CA HIS A 23 -4.97 3.51 6.61
C HIS A 23 -4.10 2.27 6.34
N LEU A 24 -4.17 1.70 5.13
CA LEU A 24 -3.34 0.57 4.74
C LEU A 24 -1.84 0.88 4.73
N VAL A 25 -1.44 2.11 4.33
CA VAL A 25 -0.05 2.58 4.46
C VAL A 25 0.40 2.51 5.92
N ASN A 26 -0.42 3.01 6.84
CA ASN A 26 -0.08 3.03 8.26
C ASN A 26 0.10 1.61 8.82
N GLU A 27 -0.82 0.69 8.49
CA GLU A 27 -0.72 -0.71 8.91
C GLU A 27 0.53 -1.39 8.33
N LEU A 28 0.82 -1.13 7.05
CA LEU A 28 2.02 -1.64 6.39
C LEU A 28 3.31 -1.16 7.09
N LEU A 29 3.42 0.13 7.39
CA LEU A 29 4.55 0.67 8.15
C LEU A 29 4.68 0.04 9.54
N GLY A 30 3.55 -0.20 10.21
CA GLY A 30 3.50 -0.90 11.50
C GLY A 30 4.00 -2.35 11.41
N LEU A 31 3.60 -3.09 10.39
CA LEU A 31 4.08 -4.46 10.13
C LEU A 31 5.57 -4.48 9.80
N CYS A 32 6.03 -3.61 8.90
CA CYS A 32 7.43 -3.46 8.53
C CYS A 32 8.31 -3.23 9.77
N LYS A 33 7.89 -2.34 10.67
CA LYS A 33 8.60 -2.09 11.94
C LYS A 33 8.68 -3.35 12.81
N LYS A 34 7.58 -4.07 12.98
CA LYS A 34 7.55 -5.31 13.78
C LYS A 34 8.41 -6.42 13.18
N PHE A 35 8.43 -6.56 11.86
CA PHE A 35 9.32 -7.51 11.19
C PHE A 35 10.79 -7.15 11.40
N ASN A 36 11.14 -5.87 11.28
CA ASN A 36 12.50 -5.38 11.57
C ASN A 36 12.92 -5.68 13.02
N GLU A 37 12.04 -5.40 14.00
CA GLU A 37 12.29 -5.68 15.42
C GLU A 37 12.45 -7.18 15.71
N ALA A 38 11.73 -8.03 14.97
CA ALA A 38 11.81 -9.48 15.09
C ALA A 38 12.95 -10.12 14.27
N GLY A 39 13.68 -9.34 13.45
CA GLY A 39 14.71 -9.85 12.55
C GLY A 39 14.17 -10.68 11.38
N ILE A 40 12.90 -10.50 11.03
CA ILE A 40 12.24 -11.19 9.90
C ILE A 40 12.50 -10.38 8.63
N GLY A 41 13.10 -11.02 7.61
CA GLY A 41 13.24 -10.40 6.29
C GLY A 41 11.91 -10.38 5.55
N TYR A 42 11.65 -9.34 4.76
CA TYR A 42 10.43 -9.24 3.98
C TYR A 42 10.60 -8.32 2.77
N VAL A 43 9.77 -8.55 1.76
CA VAL A 43 9.64 -7.69 0.59
C VAL A 43 8.17 -7.30 0.43
N VAL A 44 7.90 -6.00 0.36
CA VAL A 44 6.56 -5.50 0.04
C VAL A 44 6.34 -5.57 -1.46
N ILE A 45 5.43 -6.42 -1.92
CA ILE A 45 5.29 -6.77 -3.34
C ILE A 45 4.30 -5.86 -4.06
N LYS A 46 3.26 -5.35 -3.37
CA LYS A 46 2.26 -4.44 -3.98
C LYS A 46 1.71 -3.43 -2.97
N GLY A 47 0.80 -2.60 -3.46
CA GLY A 47 0.02 -1.68 -2.63
C GLY A 47 0.64 -0.29 -2.59
N PRO A 48 0.57 0.41 -1.45
CA PRO A 48 0.98 1.81 -1.37
C PRO A 48 2.45 2.07 -1.68
N GLN A 49 3.37 1.16 -1.32
CA GLN A 49 4.78 1.22 -1.72
C GLN A 49 4.93 1.23 -3.25
N LEU A 50 4.22 0.33 -3.93
CA LEU A 50 4.26 0.23 -5.40
C LEU A 50 3.57 1.44 -6.04
N SER A 51 2.48 1.94 -5.46
CA SER A 51 1.83 3.18 -5.92
C SER A 51 2.77 4.37 -5.81
N HIS A 52 3.48 4.51 -4.69
CA HIS A 52 4.48 5.55 -4.52
C HIS A 52 5.64 5.40 -5.52
N PHE A 53 6.14 4.18 -5.73
CA PHE A 53 7.22 3.93 -6.68
C PHE A 53 6.82 4.27 -8.13
N LEU A 54 5.60 3.92 -8.54
CA LEU A 54 5.12 4.13 -9.91
C LEU A 54 4.61 5.55 -10.19
N TYR A 55 4.00 6.19 -9.18
CA TYR A 55 3.24 7.44 -9.37
C TYR A 55 3.73 8.60 -8.49
N GLY A 56 4.69 8.38 -7.58
CA GLY A 56 5.12 9.37 -6.58
C GLY A 56 4.14 9.56 -5.42
N ASP A 57 2.96 8.94 -5.47
CA ASP A 57 1.89 9.05 -4.46
C ASP A 57 1.35 7.65 -4.10
N ALA A 58 1.44 7.32 -2.81
CA ALA A 58 0.98 6.07 -2.24
C ALA A 58 -0.54 5.87 -2.34
N THR A 59 -1.31 6.94 -2.58
CA THR A 59 -2.77 6.95 -2.66
C THR A 59 -3.31 7.01 -4.09
N ALA A 60 -2.44 7.24 -5.07
CA ALA A 60 -2.81 7.37 -6.49
C ALA A 60 -3.44 6.09 -7.08
N ARG A 61 -3.23 4.94 -6.42
CA ARG A 61 -3.87 3.68 -6.77
C ARG A 61 -4.64 3.14 -5.57
N VAL A 62 -5.92 2.83 -5.81
CA VAL A 62 -6.75 2.11 -4.84
C VAL A 62 -6.07 0.78 -4.51
N SER A 63 -5.65 0.64 -3.26
CA SER A 63 -5.13 -0.60 -2.71
C SER A 63 -6.17 -1.18 -1.76
N VAL A 64 -6.48 -2.46 -1.93
CA VAL A 64 -7.50 -3.15 -1.12
C VAL A 64 -6.85 -4.04 -0.07
N ASP A 65 -5.70 -4.64 -0.44
CA ASP A 65 -4.97 -5.62 0.35
C ASP A 65 -3.48 -5.25 0.44
N LEU A 66 -2.76 -5.87 1.38
CA LEU A 66 -1.32 -5.76 1.54
C LEU A 66 -0.64 -7.08 1.14
N ASP A 67 0.13 -7.05 0.05
CA ASP A 67 0.92 -8.20 -0.40
C ASP A 67 2.36 -8.08 0.14
N ILE A 68 2.70 -8.92 1.12
CA ILE A 68 4.03 -8.98 1.74
C ILE A 68 4.59 -10.40 1.59
N PHE A 69 5.78 -10.51 1.01
CA PHE A 69 6.54 -11.75 0.99
C PHE A 69 7.48 -11.79 2.19
N LEU A 70 7.42 -12.85 2.97
CA LEU A 70 8.34 -13.06 4.10
C LEU A 70 9.52 -13.88 3.60
N GLU A 71 10.73 -13.37 3.86
CA GLU A 71 11.95 -14.12 3.62
C GLU A 71 12.09 -15.21 4.68
N ASP A 72 12.17 -16.45 4.23
CA ASP A 72 12.68 -17.53 5.05
C ASP A 72 14.20 -17.55 4.90
N HIS A 73 14.94 -17.42 5.99
CA HIS A 73 16.41 -17.43 6.00
C HIS A 73 17.03 -18.71 5.40
N ARG A 74 16.20 -19.72 5.09
CA ARG A 74 16.59 -20.90 4.29
C ARG A 74 16.81 -20.59 2.80
N PHE A 75 16.37 -19.45 2.26
CA PHE A 75 16.48 -19.11 0.84
C PHE A 75 16.73 -17.60 0.59
N PHE A 76 17.99 -17.17 0.70
CA PHE A 76 18.62 -15.98 0.07
C PHE A 76 18.19 -14.51 0.38
N PHE A 77 19.15 -13.80 0.99
CA PHE A 77 19.65 -12.40 0.85
C PHE A 77 18.77 -11.14 0.65
N LYS A 78 18.90 -10.24 1.66
CA LYS A 78 18.95 -8.76 1.74
C LYS A 78 18.39 -7.91 0.58
N GLY A 79 17.36 -7.14 0.89
CA GLY A 79 17.16 -5.83 0.28
C GLY A 79 15.99 -5.04 0.88
N CYS A 80 16.32 -4.00 1.66
CA CYS A 80 15.57 -2.74 1.66
C CYS A 80 16.55 -1.62 1.31
#